data_AF-A0A176YET4-F1
#
_entry.id   AF-A0A176YET4-F1
#
_cell.length_a   1.000
_cell.length_b   1.000
_cell.length_c   1.000
_cell.angle_alpha   90.00
_cell.angle_beta   90.00
_cell.angle_gamma   90.00
#
_symmetry.space_group_name_H-M   'P 1'
#
loop_
_entity.id
_entity.type
_entity.pdbx_description
1 polymer ?
#
loop_
_entity_poly.entity_id
_entity_poly.type
_entity_poly.pdbx_seq_one_letter_code
_entity_poly.pdbx_strand_id
1 'polypeptide(L)'
;MLRLLKLHRSVGQLAHDTPDVLDIPEVGRALENELIHVMVRCLAEGAAVEPSTGSRRHDTIVARFEEFLETHTDRPLYLTEICAAIGVAERTLRASCEEHLGMGPIRYLTLRRMHLVRRALVRSDPSKATVTQIVTNHGFWELGRFSVAYRRLFGEAPSDTLRHPAEQPEVYLNRPSSLAATDLQAA
;
A
#
# COMPACT_ATOMS: atom_id res chain seq x y z
N MET A 1 -12.42 -8.94 4.83
CA MET A 1 -11.39 -7.90 5.09
C MET A 1 -11.49 -7.25 6.48
N LEU A 2 -12.68 -6.80 6.92
CA LEU A 2 -12.90 -6.16 8.23
C LEU A 2 -12.48 -6.97 9.47
N ARG A 3 -12.51 -8.31 9.43
CA ARG A 3 -12.02 -9.18 10.52
C ARG A 3 -10.49 -9.13 10.67
N LEU A 4 -9.76 -9.08 9.55
CA LEU A 4 -8.30 -8.96 9.52
C LEU A 4 -7.85 -7.61 10.10
N LEU A 5 -8.56 -6.54 9.74
CA LEU A 5 -8.30 -5.19 10.26
C LEU A 5 -8.64 -5.04 11.75
N LYS A 6 -9.70 -5.70 12.23
CA LYS A 6 -10.00 -5.77 13.67
C LYS A 6 -8.95 -6.56 14.44
N LEU A 7 -8.50 -7.70 13.92
CA LEU A 7 -7.46 -8.50 14.55
C LEU A 7 -6.12 -7.75 14.60
N HIS A 8 -5.73 -7.11 13.49
CA HIS A 8 -4.56 -6.24 13.44
C HIS A 8 -4.65 -5.09 14.46
N ARG A 9 -5.84 -4.50 14.64
CA ARG A 9 -6.06 -3.47 15.65
C ARG A 9 -5.94 -4.02 17.08
N SER A 10 -6.54 -5.18 17.38
CA SER A 10 -6.45 -5.81 18.70
C SER A 10 -5.03 -6.23 19.06
N VAL A 11 -4.26 -6.73 18.09
CA VAL A 11 -2.85 -7.09 18.27
C VAL A 11 -1.98 -5.85 18.45
N GLY A 12 -2.25 -4.78 17.67
CA GLY A 12 -1.59 -3.49 17.86
C GLY A 12 -1.91 -2.84 19.21
N GLN A 13 -3.12 -3.05 19.75
CA GLN A 13 -3.53 -2.58 21.08
C GLN A 13 -2.79 -3.33 22.19
N LEU A 14 -2.69 -4.66 22.08
CA LEU A 14 -1.98 -5.51 23.04
C LEU A 14 -0.47 -5.20 23.09
N ALA A 15 0.12 -4.94 21.92
CA ALA A 15 1.52 -4.51 21.80
C ALA A 15 1.79 -3.12 22.38
N HIS A 16 0.76 -2.27 22.46
CA HIS A 16 0.85 -0.94 23.05
C HIS A 16 0.66 -0.95 24.57
N ASP A 17 -0.31 -1.74 25.05
CA ASP A 17 -0.71 -1.73 26.46
C ASP A 17 0.20 -2.61 27.35
N THR A 18 0.85 -3.63 26.77
CA THR A 18 1.76 -4.55 27.49
C THR A 18 2.95 -4.99 26.61
N PRO A 19 3.93 -4.11 26.35
CA PRO A 19 5.04 -4.41 25.45
C PRO A 19 6.00 -5.48 25.99
N ASP A 20 6.24 -5.51 27.30
CA ASP A 20 7.20 -6.42 27.96
C ASP A 20 6.81 -7.91 27.82
N VAL A 21 5.53 -8.18 27.55
CA VAL A 21 5.00 -9.53 27.35
C VAL A 21 5.39 -10.10 25.98
N LEU A 22 5.70 -9.24 25.00
CA LEU A 22 6.13 -9.64 23.66
C LEU A 22 7.63 -9.97 23.58
N ASP A 23 8.42 -9.57 24.59
CA ASP A 23 9.83 -9.96 24.70
C ASP A 23 10.01 -11.42 25.12
N ILE A 24 8.93 -12.07 25.58
CA ILE A 24 8.89 -13.49 25.89
C ILE A 24 8.77 -14.28 24.57
N PRO A 25 9.81 -15.04 24.15
CA PRO A 25 9.82 -15.73 22.86
C PRO A 25 8.66 -16.70 22.66
N GLU A 26 8.18 -17.31 23.75
CA GLU A 26 7.05 -18.23 23.76
C GLU A 26 5.74 -17.51 23.46
N VAL A 27 5.57 -16.28 23.95
CA VAL A 27 4.37 -15.47 23.71
C VAL A 27 4.38 -14.94 22.27
N GLY A 28 5.54 -14.52 21.76
CA GLY A 28 5.69 -14.11 20.36
C GLY A 28 5.31 -15.22 19.39
N ARG A 29 5.83 -16.44 19.60
CA ARG A 29 5.50 -17.62 18.77
C ARG A 29 4.04 -18.05 18.89
N ALA A 30 3.47 -18.00 20.09
CA ALA A 30 2.06 -18.33 20.31
C ALA A 30 1.16 -17.32 19.59
N LEU A 31 1.49 -16.02 19.68
CA LEU A 31 0.76 -14.96 19.01
C LEU A 31 0.85 -15.07 17.49
N GLU A 32 2.04 -15.33 16.94
CA GLU A 32 2.26 -15.54 15.51
C GLU A 32 1.46 -16.73 14.97
N ASN A 33 1.54 -17.89 15.64
CA ASN A 33 0.78 -19.08 15.25
C ASN A 33 -0.74 -18.85 15.33
N GLU A 34 -1.23 -18.21 16.38
CA GLU A 34 -2.65 -17.85 16.50
C GLU A 34 -3.07 -16.86 15.41
N LEU A 35 -2.22 -15.89 15.08
CA LEU A 35 -2.50 -14.95 14.00
C LEU A 35 -2.63 -15.68 12.66
N ILE A 36 -1.69 -16.58 12.35
CA ILE A 36 -1.69 -17.39 11.13
C ILE A 36 -2.95 -18.26 11.09
N HIS A 37 -3.29 -18.95 12.18
CA HIS A 37 -4.47 -19.79 12.27
C HIS A 37 -5.76 -19.00 12.06
N VAL A 38 -5.89 -17.85 12.71
CA VAL A 38 -7.06 -16.97 12.54
C VAL A 38 -7.13 -16.42 11.12
N MET A 39 -5.99 -16.08 10.51
CA MET A 39 -5.92 -15.63 9.12
C MET A 39 -6.35 -16.73 8.14
N VAL A 40 -5.78 -17.93 8.26
CA VAL A 40 -6.14 -19.10 7.44
C VAL A 40 -7.63 -19.42 7.60
N ARG A 41 -8.14 -19.41 8.83
CA ARG A 41 -9.57 -19.64 9.09
C ARG A 41 -10.44 -18.55 8.48
N CYS A 42 -10.04 -17.28 8.58
CA CYS A 42 -10.79 -16.17 7.98
C CYS A 42 -10.79 -16.21 6.44
N LEU A 43 -9.71 -16.72 5.83
CA LEU A 43 -9.61 -16.97 4.39
C LEU A 43 -10.42 -18.20 3.96
N ALA A 44 -10.38 -19.28 4.75
CA ALA A 44 -11.05 -20.55 4.45
C ALA A 44 -12.56 -20.53 4.71
N GLU A 45 -12.99 -19.89 5.80
CA GLU A 45 -14.40 -19.83 6.20
C GLU A 45 -15.14 -18.67 5.52
N GLY A 46 -14.44 -17.80 4.78
CA GLY A 46 -15.01 -16.66 4.06
C GLY A 46 -16.06 -15.94 4.91
N ALA A 47 -15.69 -15.57 6.14
CA ALA A 47 -16.69 -15.30 7.16
C ALA A 47 -17.70 -14.23 6.69
N ALA A 48 -18.94 -14.69 6.51
CA ALA A 48 -20.13 -13.88 6.32
C ALA A 48 -20.37 -13.02 7.57
N VAL A 49 -19.54 -12.01 7.76
CA VAL A 49 -20.00 -10.80 8.43
C VAL A 49 -21.00 -10.22 7.45
N GLU A 50 -22.30 -10.34 7.72
CA GLU A 50 -23.33 -9.63 6.96
C GLU A 50 -22.92 -8.17 6.91
N PRO A 51 -22.36 -7.70 5.78
CA PRO A 51 -21.82 -6.36 5.75
C PRO A 51 -23.05 -5.46 5.78
N SER A 52 -23.04 -4.50 6.70
CA SER A 52 -24.05 -3.45 6.68
C SER A 52 -24.06 -2.81 5.30
N THR A 53 -25.21 -2.30 4.86
CA THR A 53 -25.33 -1.67 3.53
C THR A 53 -24.27 -0.58 3.29
N GLY A 54 -23.85 0.12 4.37
CA GLY A 54 -22.73 1.06 4.36
C GLY A 54 -21.37 0.41 4.07
N SER A 55 -21.06 -0.73 4.70
CA SER A 55 -19.82 -1.48 4.47
C SER A 55 -19.73 -2.01 3.03
N ARG A 56 -20.80 -2.59 2.47
CA ARG A 56 -20.82 -3.07 1.06
C ARG A 56 -20.57 -1.94 0.06
N ARG A 57 -21.11 -0.75 0.37
CA ARG A 57 -20.91 0.44 -0.46
C ARG A 57 -19.45 0.89 -0.42
N HIS A 58 -18.83 0.91 0.75
CA HIS A 58 -17.41 1.28 0.89
C HIS A 58 -16.48 0.25 0.22
N ASP A 59 -16.77 -1.06 0.33
CA ASP A 59 -16.06 -2.13 -0.38
C ASP A 59 -16.08 -1.86 -1.90
N THR A 60 -17.27 -1.58 -2.45
CA THR A 60 -17.45 -1.29 -3.89
C THR A 60 -16.68 -0.04 -4.32
N ILE A 61 -16.65 1.00 -3.48
CA ILE A 61 -15.91 2.24 -3.76
C ILE A 61 -14.41 1.99 -3.79
N VAL A 62 -13.89 1.19 -2.86
CA VAL A 62 -12.46 0.85 -2.81
C VAL A 62 -12.06 -0.02 -4.00
N ALA A 63 -12.89 -1.00 -4.39
CA ALA A 63 -12.63 -1.81 -5.58
C ALA A 63 -12.52 -0.95 -6.85
N ARG A 64 -13.43 0.02 -7.06
CA ARG A 64 -13.36 0.96 -8.19
C ARG A 64 -12.16 1.89 -8.11
N PHE A 65 -11.79 2.32 -6.90
CA PHE A 65 -10.58 3.10 -6.67
C PHE A 65 -9.35 2.32 -7.11
N GLU A 66 -9.19 1.07 -6.67
CA GLU A 66 -8.07 0.20 -7.03
C GLU A 66 -8.00 -0.08 -8.54
N GLU A 67 -9.13 -0.43 -9.16
CA GLU A 67 -9.24 -0.64 -10.61
C GLU A 67 -8.77 0.61 -11.40
N PHE A 68 -9.18 1.80 -10.94
CA PHE A 68 -8.73 3.05 -11.55
C PHE A 68 -7.22 3.28 -11.39
N LEU A 69 -6.62 2.86 -10.27
CA LEU A 69 -5.17 2.95 -10.08
C LEU A 69 -4.38 1.96 -10.95
N GLU A 70 -4.90 0.75 -11.13
CA GLU A 70 -4.24 -0.30 -11.93
C GLU A 70 -4.22 0.06 -13.41
N THR A 71 -5.30 0.64 -13.91
CA THR A 71 -5.39 1.13 -15.30
C THR A 71 -4.47 2.32 -15.59
N HIS A 72 -3.91 2.97 -14.56
CA HIS A 72 -3.09 4.19 -14.69
C HIS A 72 -1.73 4.08 -14.00
N THR A 73 -1.05 2.93 -14.15
CA THR A 73 0.14 2.56 -13.36
C THR A 73 1.31 3.55 -13.46
N ASP A 74 1.56 4.16 -14.62
CA ASP A 74 2.82 4.90 -14.88
C ASP A 74 2.73 6.42 -14.80
N ARG A 75 1.66 6.97 -14.22
CA ARG A 75 1.55 8.42 -14.01
C ARG A 75 1.04 8.80 -12.61
N PRO A 76 1.38 10.01 -12.15
CA PRO A 76 0.73 10.61 -10.98
C PRO A 76 -0.77 10.78 -11.23
N LEU A 77 -1.56 10.41 -10.23
CA LEU A 77 -3.02 10.63 -10.22
C LEU A 77 -3.38 11.63 -9.13
N TYR A 78 -4.45 12.38 -9.38
CA TYR A 78 -5.00 13.35 -8.45
C TYR A 78 -6.32 12.85 -7.87
N LEU A 79 -6.59 13.20 -6.61
CA LEU A 79 -7.78 12.72 -5.91
C LEU A 79 -9.07 13.17 -6.61
N THR A 80 -9.10 14.40 -7.11
CA THR A 80 -10.24 14.96 -7.85
C THR A 80 -10.56 14.18 -9.12
N GLU A 81 -9.52 13.80 -9.88
CA GLU A 81 -9.62 12.98 -11.08
C GLU A 81 -10.22 11.60 -10.76
N ILE A 82 -9.75 10.95 -9.69
CA ILE A 82 -10.24 9.64 -9.28
C ILE A 82 -11.69 9.73 -8.80
N CYS A 83 -12.02 10.71 -7.95
CA CYS A 83 -13.37 10.95 -7.48
C CYS A 83 -14.36 11.18 -8.64
N ALA A 84 -13.96 11.97 -9.65
CA ALA A 84 -14.76 12.20 -10.83
C ALA A 84 -14.95 10.92 -11.65
N ALA A 85 -13.90 10.12 -11.83
CA ALA A 85 -13.97 8.87 -12.58
C ALA A 85 -14.86 7.80 -11.92
N ILE A 86 -14.78 7.65 -10.59
CA ILE A 86 -15.55 6.62 -9.88
C ILE A 86 -16.93 7.12 -9.39
N GLY A 87 -17.21 8.42 -9.55
CA GLY A 87 -18.51 9.04 -9.25
C GLY A 87 -18.81 9.21 -7.76
N VAL A 88 -17.82 9.57 -6.94
CA VAL A 88 -18.00 9.74 -5.48
C VAL A 88 -17.41 11.04 -4.96
N ALA A 89 -17.99 11.56 -3.87
CA ALA A 89 -17.43 12.69 -3.15
C ALA A 89 -16.13 12.30 -2.42
N GLU A 90 -15.19 13.23 -2.30
CA GLU A 90 -13.90 13.01 -1.63
C GLU A 90 -14.07 12.48 -0.20
N ARG A 91 -15.03 13.01 0.56
CA ARG A 91 -15.32 12.56 1.93
C ARG A 91 -15.69 11.09 1.98
N THR A 92 -16.47 10.60 1.02
CA THR A 92 -16.88 9.19 0.94
C THR A 92 -15.71 8.30 0.56
N LEU A 93 -14.89 8.71 -0.42
CA LEU A 93 -13.68 7.98 -0.78
C LEU A 93 -12.71 7.90 0.41
N ARG A 94 -12.53 9.00 1.14
CA ARG A 94 -11.70 9.05 2.34
C ARG A 94 -12.15 8.04 3.39
N ALA A 95 -13.43 8.06 3.76
CA ALA A 95 -13.98 7.11 4.72
C ALA A 95 -13.83 5.66 4.24
N SER A 96 -14.08 5.41 2.96
CA SER A 96 -13.96 4.07 2.37
C SER A 96 -12.51 3.57 2.42
N CYS A 97 -11.53 4.39 2.03
CA CYS A 97 -10.11 4.05 2.10
C CYS A 97 -9.62 3.89 3.55
N GLU A 98 -10.05 4.73 4.49
CA GLU A 98 -9.67 4.58 5.91
C GLU A 98 -10.21 3.27 6.49
N GLU A 99 -11.43 2.89 6.14
CA GLU A 99 -12.04 1.63 6.58
C GLU A 99 -11.40 0.39 5.94
N HIS A 100 -11.01 0.44 4.66
CA HIS A 100 -10.55 -0.74 3.92
C HIS A 100 -9.03 -0.85 3.79
N LEU A 101 -8.34 0.28 3.65
CA LEU A 101 -6.88 0.36 3.46
C LEU A 101 -6.14 0.80 4.73
N GLY A 102 -6.87 1.20 5.79
CA GLY A 102 -6.30 1.72 7.03
C GLY A 102 -5.66 3.11 6.89
N MET A 103 -5.84 3.78 5.73
CA MET A 103 -5.24 5.08 5.43
C MET A 103 -6.07 5.88 4.45
N GLY A 104 -6.03 7.20 4.57
CA GLY A 104 -6.70 8.09 3.62
C GLY A 104 -6.08 8.06 2.21
N PRO A 105 -6.88 8.38 1.17
CA PRO A 105 -6.48 8.25 -0.23
C PRO A 105 -5.32 9.18 -0.61
N ILE A 106 -5.24 10.39 -0.01
CA ILE A 106 -4.13 11.32 -0.26
C ILE A 106 -2.78 10.70 0.15
N ARG A 107 -2.73 10.08 1.33
CA ARG A 107 -1.51 9.43 1.81
C ARG A 107 -1.14 8.25 0.90
N TYR A 108 -2.15 7.48 0.46
CA TYR A 108 -1.95 6.34 -0.44
C TYR A 108 -1.35 6.81 -1.77
N LEU A 109 -1.97 7.81 -2.40
CA LEU A 109 -1.52 8.38 -3.67
C LEU A 109 -0.13 9.02 -3.56
N THR A 110 0.18 9.63 -2.41
CA THR A 110 1.52 10.19 -2.15
C THR A 110 2.58 9.09 -2.11
N LEU A 111 2.32 7.97 -1.42
CA LEU A 111 3.23 6.82 -1.41
C LEU A 111 3.41 6.23 -2.81
N ARG A 112 2.29 5.97 -3.52
CA ARG A 112 2.33 5.50 -4.91
C ARG A 112 3.19 6.41 -5.79
N ARG A 113 3.01 7.72 -5.67
CA ARG A 113 3.77 8.74 -6.42
C ARG A 113 5.25 8.77 -6.04
N MET A 114 5.61 8.56 -4.76
CA MET A 114 7.00 8.39 -4.32
C MET A 114 7.66 7.17 -4.99
N HIS A 115 6.94 6.05 -5.09
CA HIS A 115 7.42 4.87 -5.82
C HIS A 115 7.60 5.14 -7.32
N LEU A 116 6.72 5.92 -7.95
CA LEU A 116 6.90 6.35 -9.34
C LEU A 116 8.15 7.20 -9.53
N VAL A 117 8.40 8.16 -8.62
CA VAL A 117 9.63 8.96 -8.64
C VAL A 117 10.85 8.05 -8.52
N ARG A 118 10.86 7.10 -7.58
CA ARG A 118 11.97 6.15 -7.43
C ARG A 118 12.21 5.35 -8.72
N ARG A 119 11.15 4.80 -9.32
CA ARG A 119 11.24 4.10 -10.62
C ARG A 119 11.82 4.99 -11.71
N ALA A 120 11.41 6.25 -11.77
CA ALA A 120 11.91 7.22 -12.74
C ALA A 120 13.39 7.56 -12.49
N LEU A 121 13.80 7.76 -11.23
CA LEU A 121 15.20 7.99 -10.86
C LEU A 121 16.09 6.82 -11.27
N VAL A 122 15.69 5.58 -10.94
CA VAL A 122 16.45 4.35 -11.28
C VAL A 122 16.59 4.16 -12.79
N ARG A 123 15.58 4.52 -13.57
CA ARG A 123 15.59 4.37 -15.04
C ARG A 123 16.26 5.52 -15.78
N SER A 124 16.62 6.60 -15.08
CA SER A 124 17.15 7.81 -15.70
C SER A 124 18.67 7.77 -15.79
N ASP A 125 19.21 8.37 -16.85
CA ASP A 125 20.65 8.61 -17.01
C ASP A 125 21.06 9.85 -16.18
N PRO A 126 21.98 9.72 -15.20
CA PRO A 126 22.43 10.84 -14.36
C PRO A 126 23.09 11.99 -15.13
N SER A 127 23.57 11.72 -16.35
CA SER A 127 24.17 12.75 -17.21
C SER A 127 23.13 13.60 -17.96
N LYS A 128 21.87 13.15 -18.03
CA LYS A 128 20.81 13.77 -18.84
C LYS A 128 19.59 14.21 -18.03
N ALA A 129 19.39 13.66 -16.84
CA ALA A 129 18.26 13.97 -15.98
C ALA A 129 18.72 14.54 -14.64
N THR A 130 17.89 15.39 -14.05
CA THR A 130 18.11 15.90 -12.69
C THR A 130 17.04 15.39 -11.74
N VAL A 131 17.41 15.20 -10.47
CA VAL A 131 16.47 14.88 -9.40
C VAL A 131 15.32 15.88 -9.38
N THR A 132 15.63 17.17 -9.43
CA THR A 132 14.63 18.25 -9.43
C THR A 132 13.60 18.07 -10.52
N GLN A 133 14.04 17.86 -11.77
CA GLN A 133 13.14 17.67 -12.92
C GLN A 133 12.23 16.44 -12.74
N ILE A 134 12.78 15.31 -12.29
CA ILE A 134 12.00 14.09 -12.09
C ILE A 134 10.96 14.30 -10.99
N VAL A 135 11.36 14.89 -9.87
CA VAL A 135 10.50 15.14 -8.70
C VAL A 135 9.36 16.11 -9.04
N THR A 136 9.65 17.20 -9.75
CA THR A 136 8.63 18.17 -10.17
C THR A 136 7.70 17.63 -11.24
N ASN A 137 8.20 16.82 -12.19
CA ASN A 137 7.37 16.13 -13.18
C ASN A 137 6.35 15.17 -12.53
N HIS A 138 6.64 14.69 -11.32
CA HIS A 138 5.71 13.88 -10.54
C HIS A 138 4.84 14.70 -9.58
N GLY A 139 4.94 16.03 -9.62
CA GLY A 139 4.08 16.95 -8.87
C GLY A 139 4.52 17.24 -7.44
N PHE A 140 5.79 17.07 -7.12
CA PHE A 140 6.37 17.52 -5.85
C PHE A 140 7.14 18.82 -6.06
N TRP A 141 6.70 19.91 -5.42
CA TRP A 141 7.31 21.24 -5.56
C TRP A 141 8.22 21.60 -4.38
N GLU A 142 7.98 21.01 -3.21
CA GLU A 142 8.75 21.27 -1.99
C GLU A 142 9.93 20.28 -1.88
N LEU A 143 11.00 20.51 -2.67
CA LEU A 143 12.13 19.58 -2.83
C LEU A 143 12.80 19.16 -1.50
N GLY A 144 12.93 20.08 -0.55
CA GLY A 144 13.50 19.79 0.77
C GLY A 144 12.63 18.83 1.58
N ARG A 145 11.32 19.08 1.65
CA ARG A 145 10.36 18.20 2.35
C ARG A 145 10.23 16.85 1.65
N PHE A 146 10.22 16.85 0.33
CA PHE A 146 10.27 15.63 -0.48
C PHE A 146 11.50 14.80 -0.13
N SER A 147 12.70 15.39 -0.14
CA SER A 147 13.95 14.64 0.10
C SER A 147 13.99 13.98 1.48
N VAL A 148 13.49 14.67 2.51
CA VAL A 148 13.37 14.10 3.86
C VAL A 148 12.37 12.94 3.88
N ALA A 149 11.20 13.10 3.25
CA ALA A 149 10.19 12.04 3.19
C ALA A 149 10.67 10.83 2.37
N TYR A 150 11.34 11.07 1.24
CA TYR A 150 11.91 10.05 0.38
C TYR A 150 12.95 9.22 1.12
N ARG A 151 13.91 9.86 1.80
CA ARG A 151 14.94 9.16 2.59
C ARG A 151 14.35 8.36 3.74
N ARG A 152 13.30 8.86 4.39
CA ARG A 152 12.58 8.10 5.42
C ARG A 152 11.88 6.87 4.86
N LEU A 153 11.39 6.93 3.62
CA LEU A 153 10.65 5.84 2.98
C LEU A 153 11.58 4.78 2.35
N PHE A 154 12.69 5.20 1.74
CA PHE A 154 13.55 4.33 0.93
C PHE A 154 14.95 4.10 1.51
N GLY A 155 15.32 4.78 2.59
CA GLY A 155 16.63 4.64 3.25
C GLY A 155 17.78 5.39 2.57
N GLU A 156 17.56 5.99 1.41
CA GLU A 156 18.58 6.68 0.59
C GLU A 156 18.10 8.05 0.10
N ALA A 157 19.00 8.95 -0.28
CA ALA A 157 18.59 10.22 -0.87
C ALA A 157 18.19 10.05 -2.36
N PRO A 158 17.29 10.89 -2.90
CA PRO A 158 16.92 10.82 -4.31
C PRO A 158 18.10 10.97 -5.28
N SER A 159 19.12 11.76 -4.89
CA SER A 159 20.36 11.92 -5.64
C SER A 159 21.17 10.63 -5.70
N ASP A 160 21.13 9.85 -4.62
CA ASP A 160 21.87 8.60 -4.51
C ASP A 160 21.18 7.56 -5.38
N THR A 161 19.84 7.45 -5.32
CA THR A 161 19.07 6.59 -6.24
C THR A 161 19.36 6.89 -7.72
N LEU A 162 19.51 8.18 -8.08
CA LEU A 162 19.84 8.56 -9.46
C LEU A 162 21.27 8.15 -9.83
N ARG A 163 22.26 8.49 -9.00
CA ARG A 163 23.70 8.26 -9.31
C ARG A 163 24.12 6.81 -9.21
N HIS A 164 23.52 6.08 -8.28
CA HIS A 164 23.75 4.68 -7.99
C HIS A 164 22.38 4.01 -7.98
N PRO A 165 21.86 3.59 -9.15
CA PRO A 165 20.70 2.72 -9.16
C PRO A 165 21.10 1.45 -8.42
N ALA A 166 20.82 1.39 -7.12
CA ALA A 166 21.12 0.23 -6.29
C ALA A 166 20.55 -0.99 -7.00
N GLU A 167 21.36 -2.05 -7.12
CA GLU A 167 20.90 -3.36 -7.55
C GLU A 167 19.62 -3.66 -6.76
N GLN A 168 18.53 -3.85 -7.51
CA GLN A 168 17.18 -3.91 -6.97
C GLN A 168 17.14 -4.93 -5.81
N PRO A 169 16.72 -4.56 -4.59
CA PRO A 169 16.12 -5.53 -3.72
C PRO A 169 14.84 -5.97 -4.43
N GLU A 170 14.88 -7.18 -4.98
CA GLU A 170 13.72 -7.85 -5.55
C GLU A 170 12.50 -7.67 -4.64
N VAL A 171 11.42 -7.16 -5.24
CA VAL A 171 10.05 -7.46 -4.82
C VAL A 171 9.67 -6.99 -3.41
N TYR A 172 9.27 -5.72 -3.28
CA TYR A 172 8.15 -5.36 -2.39
C TYR A 172 6.86 -5.27 -3.22
N LEU A 173 6.49 -6.37 -3.87
CA LEU A 173 5.11 -6.59 -4.28
C LEU A 173 4.43 -7.42 -3.19
N ASN A 174 3.63 -6.77 -2.35
CA ASN A 174 2.42 -7.42 -1.85
C ASN A 174 1.40 -7.52 -3.00
N ARG A 175 1.78 -8.24 -4.07
CA ARG A 175 0.88 -8.76 -5.10
C ARG A 175 1.10 -10.26 -5.12
N PRO A 176 0.11 -11.09 -4.72
CA PRO A 176 0.15 -12.52 -4.97
C PRO A 176 0.07 -12.74 -6.49
N SER A 177 1.23 -12.76 -7.13
CA SER A 177 1.39 -13.09 -8.54
C SER A 177 1.74 -14.58 -8.65
N SER A 178 0.90 -15.44 -8.07
CA SER A 178 1.05 -16.91 -8.21
C SER A 178 -0.29 -17.62 -8.46
N LEU A 179 -1.26 -16.94 -9.08
CA LEU A 179 -2.41 -17.59 -9.72
C LEU A 179 -2.38 -17.39 -11.24
N ALA A 180 -1.21 -17.57 -11.84
CA ALA A 180 -1.10 -17.84 -13.26
C ALA A 180 -0.58 -19.26 -13.45
N ALA A 181 -1.45 -20.09 -14.01
CA ALA A 181 -1.17 -21.31 -14.75
C ALA A 181 -0.37 -22.39 -14.00
N THR A 182 -1.10 -23.31 -13.36
CA THR A 182 -0.74 -24.72 -13.52
C THR A 182 -1.76 -25.33 -14.45
N ASP A 183 -1.25 -25.73 -15.61
CA ASP A 183 -1.92 -26.53 -16.62
C ASP A 183 -2.68 -27.69 -15.98
N LEU A 184 -4.01 -27.68 -16.10
CA LEU A 184 -4.78 -28.92 -16.10
C LEU A 184 -4.86 -29.40 -17.55
N GLN A 185 -3.77 -29.98 -18.01
CA GLN A 185 -3.75 -30.84 -19.19
C GLN A 185 -2.86 -32.05 -18.91
N ALA A 186 -3.48 -33.23 -19.02
CA ALA A 186 -2.92 -34.57 -19.14
C ALA A 186 -2.30 -35.23 -17.87
N ALA A 187 -3.09 -36.07 -17.20
CA ALA A 187 -2.93 -37.53 -17.18
C ALA A 187 -4.10 -38.20 -16.44
#